data_AF-L7FLB8-F1
#
_entry.id   AF-L7FLB8-F1
#
_cell.length_a   1.000
_cell.length_b   1.000
_cell.length_c   1.000
_cell.angle_alpha   90.00
_cell.angle_beta   90.00
_cell.angle_gamma   90.00
#
_symmetry.space_group_name_H-M   'P 1'
#
loop_
_entity.id
_entity.type
_entity.pdbx_description
1 polymer ?
#
loop_
_entity_poly.entity_id
_entity_poly.type
_entity_poly.pdbx_seq_one_letter_code
_entity_poly.pdbx_strand_id
1 'polypeptide(L)'
;MEIFALYVTTPSTLMACARTPNQFTALHLTKCVSYVRVAITKTLMLVNRRLARCQIVVLSRRSTPNVLSASLITISMDILPCVYCSNQTFCTKCDDYSYANSKGVCTEINELVAVCDVLMSTYRGCVVCKGYMRSFDGSTCIDCDESCKTCTNEGNCVVCNDKFYRTSSNVTKLCSPQNELTFCANKTTAGCMQCESGHYLSTISIENCVESANNKCSKCDDNYKLSDDMLSCIHTTNYGVVVGIPIVSVFIIVLIIISIIVVTIIVLQKRKETKKMENICVFKMGRSNIAMSVLDGNILTNKNSLTFNDTSQVIPVEKESRELFCVGNKGKGILKVQMTTRGGCDKYSIRTEPQLVTLKKGEACEFEVFVTPHCSLKLHDEMMIVTMNIENSETLSVPIAIEITTENSTKLDYDELKEDKKLGEGSFGIVYKGSYRGNVVAIKKMKQSNDTDKLIKEFENEVSMLDKFRSEYIVHFYGAVFIPNKICMVTEFAQYGSLQDLIKHRKSEQIPPMKIRV
;
A
#
# COMPACT_ATOMS: atom_id res chain seq x y z
N MET A 1 22.93 -11.00 32.35
CA MET A 1 22.10 -10.51 31.24
C MET A 1 22.68 -11.15 29.99
N GLU A 2 22.21 -12.32 29.56
CA GLU A 2 20.88 -12.57 28.95
C GLU A 2 20.50 -11.49 27.93
N ILE A 3 20.06 -11.75 26.71
CA ILE A 3 19.82 -12.95 25.90
C ILE A 3 19.70 -12.43 24.45
N PHE A 4 20.02 -13.30 23.50
CA PHE A 4 19.68 -13.27 22.08
C PHE A 4 18.20 -12.94 21.75
N ALA A 5 17.94 -12.17 20.69
CA ALA A 5 16.79 -12.32 19.76
C ALA A 5 17.05 -11.39 18.54
N LEU A 6 17.38 -11.82 17.32
CA LEU A 6 16.68 -12.63 16.31
C LEU A 6 15.32 -12.07 15.84
N TYR A 7 15.35 -11.53 14.62
CA TYR A 7 14.35 -11.57 13.52
C TYR A 7 12.89 -11.86 13.84
N VAL A 8 11.97 -11.00 13.35
CA VAL A 8 10.79 -11.39 12.54
C VAL A 8 10.40 -10.24 11.58
N THR A 9 10.17 -10.61 10.32
CA THR A 9 9.62 -9.83 9.21
C THR A 9 8.08 -9.79 9.20
N THR A 10 7.51 -8.58 9.03
CA THR A 10 6.29 -8.20 8.25
C THR A 10 4.89 -8.71 8.67
N PRO A 11 3.77 -8.11 8.18
CA PRO A 11 3.51 -6.69 7.87
C PRO A 11 2.11 -6.22 8.33
N SER A 12 1.95 -4.92 8.59
CA SER A 12 0.93 -4.06 7.94
C SER A 12 0.86 -2.68 8.59
N THR A 13 0.63 -1.69 7.73
CA THR A 13 0.24 -0.30 7.99
C THR A 13 1.28 0.73 8.46
N LEU A 14 1.30 1.80 7.66
CA LEU A 14 1.75 3.18 7.92
C LEU A 14 3.24 3.50 7.75
N MET A 15 3.54 3.85 6.49
CA MET A 15 4.45 4.93 6.10
C MET A 15 4.35 6.13 7.06
N ALA A 16 5.47 6.52 7.66
CA ALA A 16 5.79 7.92 7.94
C ALA A 16 7.30 8.11 8.19
N CYS A 17 7.91 8.91 7.32
CA CYS A 17 9.11 9.73 7.49
C CYS A 17 10.38 9.15 8.14
N ALA A 18 11.36 8.88 7.27
CA ALA A 18 12.78 9.00 7.58
C ALA A 18 13.23 10.47 7.49
N ARG A 19 13.79 11.03 8.58
CA ARG A 19 15.09 11.75 8.64
C ARG A 19 15.27 12.45 10.00
N THR A 20 16.44 12.18 10.55
CA THR A 20 17.14 12.61 11.78
C THR A 20 17.46 14.13 11.85
N PRO A 21 18.24 14.63 12.83
CA PRO A 21 18.09 14.65 14.29
C PRO A 21 18.24 16.09 14.88
N ASN A 22 17.98 16.22 16.18
CA ASN A 22 18.42 17.32 17.07
C ASN A 22 17.84 18.74 16.89
N GLN A 23 16.95 19.15 17.79
CA GLN A 23 17.27 19.99 18.97
C GLN A 23 15.98 20.40 19.72
N PHE A 24 16.16 20.73 21.00
CA PHE A 24 15.24 21.40 21.94
C PHE A 24 14.51 20.58 23.03
N THR A 25 15.18 20.60 24.19
CA THR A 25 14.71 21.09 25.51
C THR A 25 13.86 20.25 26.46
N ALA A 26 14.28 20.35 27.72
CA ALA A 26 13.69 19.81 28.92
C ALA A 26 12.30 20.40 29.20
N LEU A 27 11.26 19.71 28.76
CA LEU A 27 9.92 19.84 29.35
C LEU A 27 9.08 18.59 29.03
N HIS A 28 9.43 17.44 29.59
CA HIS A 28 8.51 16.28 29.61
C HIS A 28 8.78 15.30 30.76
N LEU A 29 9.19 15.83 31.92
CA LEU A 29 9.48 15.07 33.15
C LEU A 29 8.24 14.82 34.03
N THR A 30 7.04 14.72 33.45
CA THR A 30 5.78 14.58 34.22
C THR A 30 4.78 13.57 33.65
N LYS A 31 5.24 12.60 32.84
CA LYS A 31 4.42 11.44 32.43
C LYS A 31 5.14 10.08 32.49
N CYS A 32 6.17 9.96 33.34
CA CYS A 32 6.80 8.66 33.67
C CYS A 32 6.54 8.18 35.12
N VAL A 33 5.69 8.87 35.89
CA VAL A 33 5.26 8.44 37.23
C VAL A 33 3.79 8.07 37.18
N SER A 34 3.46 6.98 36.48
CA SER A 34 2.15 6.29 36.58
C SER A 34 2.21 4.80 36.24
N TYR A 35 3.37 4.26 35.83
CA TYR A 35 3.48 2.84 35.46
C TYR A 35 4.35 1.99 36.39
N VAL A 36 4.93 2.57 37.45
CA VAL A 36 5.83 1.86 38.39
C VAL A 36 5.19 1.60 39.76
N ARG A 37 3.88 1.84 39.92
CA ARG A 37 3.14 1.57 41.18
C ARG A 37 2.19 0.37 41.14
N VAL A 38 2.15 -0.40 40.05
CA VAL A 38 1.25 -1.57 39.91
C VAL A 38 2.00 -2.91 39.79
N ALA A 39 3.33 -2.88 39.70
CA ALA A 39 4.13 -4.10 39.55
C ALA A 39 4.64 -4.74 40.86
N ILE A 40 4.48 -4.09 42.02
CA ILE A 40 5.00 -4.59 43.32
C ILE A 40 3.90 -5.09 44.27
N THR A 41 2.62 -5.02 43.88
CA THR A 41 1.49 -5.53 44.70
C THR A 41 0.89 -6.86 44.23
N LYS A 42 1.36 -7.43 43.11
CA LYS A 42 0.83 -8.71 42.58
C LYS A 42 1.60 -9.96 43.03
N THR A 43 2.85 -9.82 43.48
CA THR A 43 3.68 -10.98 43.87
C THR A 43 3.47 -11.40 45.33
N LEU A 44 2.90 -10.53 46.18
CA LEU A 44 2.58 -10.86 47.59
C LEU A 44 1.13 -11.35 47.82
N MET A 45 0.25 -11.29 46.80
CA MET A 45 -1.13 -11.83 46.87
C MET A 45 -1.30 -13.23 46.25
N LEU A 46 -0.25 -13.80 45.64
CA LEU A 46 -0.31 -15.13 45.01
C LEU A 46 0.16 -16.28 45.92
N VAL A 47 0.85 -15.98 47.02
CA VAL A 47 1.27 -17.00 48.01
C VAL A 47 0.17 -17.27 49.05
N ASN A 48 -0.73 -16.31 49.30
CA ASN A 48 -1.75 -16.41 50.35
C ASN A 48 -3.17 -16.79 49.86
N ARG A 49 -3.29 -17.32 48.63
CA ARG A 49 -4.58 -17.80 48.06
C ARG A 49 -4.62 -19.31 47.73
N ARG A 50 -3.58 -20.07 48.10
CA ARG A 50 -3.54 -21.54 47.95
C ARG A 50 -3.94 -22.32 49.20
N LEU A 51 -4.42 -21.67 50.26
CA LEU A 51 -4.73 -22.30 51.55
C LEU A 51 -6.22 -22.38 51.92
N ALA A 52 -7.13 -22.11 50.98
CA ALA A 52 -8.56 -22.25 51.27
C ALA A 52 -9.32 -22.66 50.00
N ARG A 53 -9.65 -23.96 49.90
CA ARG A 53 -10.87 -24.51 49.26
C ARG A 53 -10.83 -26.05 49.21
N CYS A 54 -10.86 -26.65 50.39
CA CYS A 54 -11.49 -27.96 50.65
C CYS A 54 -11.59 -28.14 52.17
N GLN A 55 -12.39 -27.29 52.83
CA GLN A 55 -12.84 -27.55 54.20
C GLN A 55 -14.35 -27.33 54.24
N ILE A 56 -15.08 -28.43 54.44
CA ILE A 56 -16.37 -28.40 55.09
C ILE A 56 -16.09 -28.00 56.54
N VAL A 57 -16.71 -26.90 56.97
CA VAL A 57 -16.72 -26.45 58.36
C VAL A 57 -17.42 -27.51 59.20
N VAL A 58 -16.70 -28.16 60.11
CA VAL A 58 -17.29 -28.77 61.30
C VAL A 58 -16.73 -28.01 62.50
N LEU A 59 -17.59 -27.20 63.11
CA LEU A 59 -17.32 -26.51 64.38
C LEU A 59 -17.13 -27.56 65.49
N SER A 60 -15.99 -27.51 66.19
CA SER A 60 -15.95 -27.96 67.59
C SER A 60 -14.85 -27.23 68.38
N ARG A 61 -15.20 -26.87 69.62
CA ARG A 61 -14.51 -25.99 70.57
C ARG A 61 -13.21 -26.59 71.12
N ARG A 62 -12.15 -25.77 71.30
CA ARG A 62 -11.49 -25.45 72.62
C ARG A 62 -10.11 -24.77 72.49
N SER A 63 -9.94 -23.72 73.31
CA SER A 63 -8.77 -23.20 74.07
C SER A 63 -7.34 -23.17 73.47
N THR A 64 -6.83 -21.94 73.29
CA THR A 64 -5.52 -21.32 73.67
C THR A 64 -4.38 -22.17 74.30
N PRO A 65 -3.14 -21.64 74.44
CA PRO A 65 -2.08 -21.41 73.45
C PRO A 65 -0.75 -22.12 73.84
N ASN A 66 0.26 -22.13 72.95
CA ASN A 66 1.72 -22.31 73.17
C ASN A 66 2.41 -23.42 72.34
N VAL A 67 3.32 -22.95 71.48
CA VAL A 67 4.75 -23.29 71.37
C VAL A 67 5.19 -24.78 71.23
N LEU A 68 5.98 -24.97 70.15
CA LEU A 68 7.13 -25.88 69.93
C LEU A 68 6.99 -27.16 69.07
N SER A 69 7.90 -27.16 68.10
CA SER A 69 8.67 -28.28 67.52
C SER A 69 8.09 -29.02 66.32
N ALA A 70 8.94 -29.05 65.29
CA ALA A 70 8.74 -29.75 64.04
C ALA A 70 8.78 -31.26 64.23
N SER A 71 7.97 -31.97 63.45
CA SER A 71 8.24 -33.33 63.05
C SER A 71 7.98 -33.40 61.56
N LEU A 72 9.05 -33.58 60.77
CA LEU A 72 8.94 -33.96 59.38
C LEU A 72 8.20 -35.29 59.32
N ILE A 73 7.01 -35.28 58.73
CA ILE A 73 6.44 -36.47 58.12
C ILE A 73 6.70 -36.31 56.62
N THR A 74 7.72 -37.00 56.14
CA THR A 74 7.84 -37.35 54.72
C THR A 74 6.63 -38.19 54.36
N ILE A 75 5.61 -37.56 53.79
CA ILE A 75 4.51 -38.23 53.12
C ILE A 75 4.83 -38.20 51.63
N SER A 76 4.80 -39.39 51.05
CA SER A 76 4.98 -39.66 49.62
C SER A 76 4.15 -38.73 48.75
N MET A 77 4.73 -38.39 47.60
CA MET A 77 4.25 -37.47 46.58
C MET A 77 3.02 -37.96 45.80
N ASP A 78 2.04 -38.57 46.45
CA ASP A 78 0.85 -39.12 45.78
C ASP A 78 -0.41 -38.34 46.19
N ILE A 79 -0.54 -37.11 45.70
CA ILE A 79 -1.77 -36.33 45.83
C ILE A 79 -2.44 -36.21 44.46
N LEU A 80 -3.42 -37.09 44.27
CA LEU A 80 -4.69 -36.95 43.55
C LEU A 80 -4.82 -35.74 42.60
N PRO A 81 -4.94 -35.93 41.27
CA PRO A 81 -5.05 -34.85 40.29
C PRO A 81 -6.40 -34.08 40.30
N CYS A 82 -7.15 -34.09 41.40
CA CYS A 82 -8.47 -33.45 41.50
C CYS A 82 -8.42 -32.06 42.18
N VAL A 83 -8.84 -31.02 41.46
CA VAL A 83 -8.85 -29.62 41.93
C VAL A 83 -10.21 -29.20 42.49
N TYR A 84 -11.32 -29.72 41.96
CA TYR A 84 -12.67 -29.50 42.48
C TYR A 84 -13.44 -30.82 42.49
N CYS A 85 -14.11 -31.13 43.60
CA CYS A 85 -14.94 -32.31 43.74
C CYS A 85 -16.38 -31.95 44.12
N SER A 86 -17.33 -32.77 43.65
CA SER A 86 -18.73 -32.70 44.05
C SER A 86 -19.00 -33.51 45.32
N ASN A 87 -18.23 -34.58 45.56
CA ASN A 87 -18.24 -35.41 46.76
C ASN A 87 -16.84 -36.03 46.93
N GLN A 88 -16.58 -36.70 48.06
CA GLN A 88 -15.31 -37.35 48.41
C GLN A 88 -14.78 -38.31 47.32
N THR A 89 -15.64 -38.87 46.48
CA THR A 89 -15.28 -39.81 45.42
C THR A 89 -15.46 -39.28 44.00
N PHE A 90 -16.00 -38.07 43.82
CA PHE A 90 -16.35 -37.56 42.48
C PHE A 90 -15.75 -36.19 42.22
N CYS A 91 -14.75 -36.15 41.34
CA CYS A 91 -14.07 -34.96 40.86
C CYS A 91 -14.81 -34.31 39.69
N THR A 92 -15.08 -33.01 39.80
CA THR A 92 -15.69 -32.20 38.74
C THR A 92 -14.66 -31.47 37.89
N LYS A 93 -13.46 -31.20 38.44
CA LYS A 93 -12.35 -30.58 37.71
C LYS A 93 -11.00 -31.06 38.22
N CYS A 94 -10.18 -31.57 37.30
CA CYS A 94 -8.83 -32.03 37.57
C CYS A 94 -7.79 -30.92 37.31
N ASP A 95 -6.53 -31.21 37.58
CA ASP A 95 -5.39 -30.35 37.26
C ASP A 95 -5.18 -30.22 35.75
N ASP A 96 -4.23 -29.37 35.36
CA ASP A 96 -4.01 -28.99 33.95
C ASP A 96 -3.48 -30.16 33.08
N TYR A 97 -3.11 -31.29 33.68
CA TYR A 97 -2.53 -32.45 32.99
C TYR A 97 -3.41 -33.71 33.10
N SER A 98 -4.59 -33.59 33.69
CA SER A 98 -5.50 -34.71 33.94
C SER A 98 -6.94 -34.35 33.58
N TYR A 99 -7.77 -35.36 33.32
CA TYR A 99 -9.19 -35.18 33.06
C TYR A 99 -10.04 -36.08 33.95
N ALA A 100 -11.24 -35.61 34.31
CA ALA A 100 -12.18 -36.42 35.08
C ALA A 100 -12.87 -37.40 34.13
N ASN A 101 -12.66 -38.69 34.35
CA ASN A 101 -13.37 -39.73 33.61
C ASN A 101 -14.86 -39.78 34.00
N SER A 102 -15.66 -40.62 33.34
CA SER A 102 -17.11 -40.75 33.59
C SER A 102 -17.47 -41.15 35.04
N LYS A 103 -16.51 -41.68 35.81
CA LYS A 103 -16.66 -42.04 37.23
C LYS A 103 -16.21 -40.92 38.18
N GLY A 104 -15.77 -39.77 37.66
CA GLY A 104 -15.29 -38.65 38.45
C GLY A 104 -13.88 -38.84 39.02
N VAL A 105 -13.08 -39.75 38.46
CA VAL A 105 -11.68 -39.94 38.86
C VAL A 105 -10.78 -39.22 37.87
N CYS A 106 -9.78 -38.48 38.36
CA CYS A 106 -8.82 -37.79 37.52
C CYS A 106 -7.78 -38.77 36.98
N THR A 107 -7.71 -38.87 35.66
CA THR A 107 -6.75 -39.70 34.92
C THR A 107 -5.83 -38.79 34.09
N GLU A 108 -4.54 -39.10 34.05
CA GLU A 108 -3.56 -38.29 33.30
C GLU A 108 -3.86 -38.30 31.80
N ILE A 109 -3.65 -37.16 31.15
CA ILE A 109 -3.91 -37.00 29.71
C ILE A 109 -2.95 -37.84 28.84
N ASN A 110 -1.75 -38.13 29.34
CA ASN A 110 -0.72 -38.87 28.61
C ASN A 110 -1.17 -40.29 28.22
N GLU A 111 -1.91 -40.98 29.09
CA GLU A 111 -2.45 -42.31 28.79
C GLU A 111 -3.49 -42.27 27.66
N LEU A 112 -4.29 -41.21 27.59
CA LEU A 112 -5.27 -41.01 26.52
C LEU A 112 -4.58 -40.65 25.20
N VAL A 113 -3.57 -39.79 25.23
CA VAL A 113 -2.80 -39.37 24.03
C VAL A 113 -2.05 -40.54 23.39
N ALA A 114 -1.60 -41.52 24.19
CA ALA A 114 -0.91 -42.70 23.69
C ALA A 114 -1.79 -43.55 22.75
N VAL A 115 -3.08 -43.67 23.06
CA VAL A 115 -4.04 -44.51 22.31
C VAL A 115 -5.01 -43.69 21.44
N CYS A 116 -4.96 -42.36 21.50
CA CYS A 116 -5.85 -41.46 20.78
C CYS A 116 -5.14 -40.68 19.67
N ASP A 117 -5.78 -40.61 18.50
CA ASP A 117 -5.32 -39.83 17.35
C ASP A 117 -5.99 -38.46 17.31
N VAL A 118 -7.29 -38.42 17.56
CA VAL A 118 -8.07 -37.18 17.58
C VAL A 118 -8.82 -37.06 18.89
N LEU A 119 -8.39 -36.11 19.72
CA LEU A 119 -9.04 -35.77 20.98
C LEU A 119 -10.34 -35.01 20.74
N MET A 120 -11.31 -35.17 21.65
CA MET A 120 -12.50 -34.34 21.68
C MET A 120 -12.14 -32.89 22.02
N SER A 121 -12.95 -31.93 21.56
CA SER A 121 -12.75 -30.49 21.84
C SER A 121 -12.80 -30.13 23.33
N THR A 122 -13.40 -30.99 24.15
CA THR A 122 -13.45 -30.86 25.61
C THR A 122 -12.19 -31.38 26.29
N TYR A 123 -11.27 -32.01 25.55
CA TYR A 123 -10.10 -32.74 26.06
C TYR A 123 -10.44 -33.87 27.04
N ARG A 124 -11.70 -34.35 27.02
CA ARG A 124 -12.22 -35.42 27.89
C ARG A 124 -12.74 -36.59 27.05
N GLY A 125 -11.85 -37.23 26.31
CA GLY A 125 -12.15 -38.42 25.53
C GLY A 125 -11.58 -38.40 24.11
N CYS A 126 -11.71 -39.53 23.43
CA CYS A 126 -11.15 -39.75 22.11
C CYS A 126 -12.21 -39.95 21.03
N VAL A 127 -12.07 -39.22 19.92
CA VAL A 127 -12.93 -39.35 18.73
C VAL A 127 -12.42 -40.44 17.80
N VAL A 128 -11.09 -40.55 17.63
CA VAL A 128 -10.43 -41.51 16.73
C VAL A 128 -9.30 -42.22 17.46
N CYS A 129 -9.42 -43.53 17.64
CA CYS A 129 -8.47 -44.37 18.36
C CYS A 129 -7.34 -44.89 17.45
N LYS A 130 -6.11 -44.96 17.98
CA LYS A 130 -4.92 -45.44 17.26
C LYS A 130 -4.80 -46.95 17.34
N GLY A 131 -5.50 -47.66 16.46
CA GLY A 131 -5.43 -49.13 16.39
C GLY A 131 -6.23 -49.85 17.49
N TYR A 132 -7.08 -49.12 18.22
CA TYR A 132 -8.01 -49.60 19.25
C TYR A 132 -9.45 -49.34 18.81
N MET A 133 -10.42 -50.01 19.43
CA MET A 133 -11.83 -49.81 19.16
C MET A 133 -12.39 -48.67 20.02
N ARG A 134 -13.34 -47.90 19.49
CA ARG A 134 -13.99 -46.85 20.27
C ARG A 134 -15.05 -47.48 21.18
N SER A 135 -15.04 -47.12 22.46
CA SER A 135 -16.07 -47.55 23.42
C SER A 135 -17.47 -47.10 22.98
N PHE A 136 -18.50 -47.82 23.42
CA PHE A 136 -19.89 -47.57 23.06
C PHE A 136 -20.39 -46.17 23.49
N ASP A 137 -19.88 -45.65 24.60
CA ASP A 137 -20.16 -44.29 25.07
C ASP A 137 -19.42 -43.20 24.26
N GLY A 138 -18.57 -43.62 23.30
CA GLY A 138 -17.84 -42.76 22.39
C GLY A 138 -16.72 -41.96 23.05
N SER A 139 -16.37 -42.24 24.30
CA SER A 139 -15.48 -41.39 25.09
C SER A 139 -14.07 -41.98 25.27
N THR A 140 -13.90 -43.30 25.19
CA THR A 140 -12.62 -43.99 25.42
C THR A 140 -12.26 -44.95 24.29
N CYS A 141 -10.98 -45.35 24.24
CA CYS A 141 -10.48 -46.39 23.37
C CYS A 141 -10.29 -47.67 24.19
N ILE A 142 -10.83 -48.78 23.69
CA ILE A 142 -10.79 -50.10 24.32
C ILE A 142 -10.09 -51.10 23.41
N ASP A 143 -9.59 -52.18 24.01
CA ASP A 143 -8.91 -53.25 23.27
C ASP A 143 -9.79 -53.85 22.18
N CYS A 144 -9.13 -54.27 21.10
CA CYS A 144 -9.75 -55.00 20.01
C CYS A 144 -10.15 -56.42 20.44
N ASP A 145 -10.94 -57.09 19.60
CA ASP A 145 -11.24 -58.51 19.76
C ASP A 145 -9.95 -59.36 19.86
N GLU A 146 -9.98 -60.48 20.57
CA GLU A 146 -8.80 -61.34 20.82
C GLU A 146 -8.11 -61.83 19.52
N SER A 147 -8.89 -61.98 18.44
CA SER A 147 -8.37 -62.33 17.12
C SER A 147 -7.51 -61.23 16.47
N CYS A 148 -7.52 -60.02 17.02
CA CYS A 148 -6.94 -58.81 16.45
C CYS A 148 -5.84 -58.21 17.32
N LYS A 149 -4.74 -57.83 16.69
CA LYS A 149 -3.69 -57.02 17.30
C LYS A 149 -4.02 -55.53 17.23
N THR A 150 -4.58 -55.07 16.12
CA THR A 150 -5.13 -53.72 15.97
C THR A 150 -6.40 -53.73 15.15
N CYS A 151 -7.29 -52.77 15.42
CA CYS A 151 -8.58 -52.65 14.77
C CYS A 151 -8.94 -51.19 14.50
N THR A 152 -9.95 -51.02 13.64
CA THR A 152 -10.58 -49.72 13.39
C THR A 152 -11.48 -49.30 14.54
N ASN A 153 -11.89 -48.03 14.59
CA ASN A 153 -12.80 -47.51 15.61
C ASN A 153 -14.13 -48.30 15.72
N GLU A 154 -14.59 -48.91 14.62
CA GLU A 154 -15.81 -49.72 14.55
C GLU A 154 -15.59 -51.21 14.84
N GLY A 155 -14.37 -51.60 15.22
CA GLY A 155 -14.02 -52.97 15.59
C GLY A 155 -13.66 -53.90 14.42
N ASN A 156 -13.54 -53.40 13.19
CA ASN A 156 -13.01 -54.22 12.08
C ASN A 156 -11.50 -54.41 12.23
N CYS A 157 -11.05 -55.65 12.15
CA CYS A 157 -9.67 -56.05 12.33
C CYS A 157 -8.76 -55.55 11.21
N VAL A 158 -7.68 -54.86 11.55
CA VAL A 158 -6.67 -54.38 10.59
C VAL A 158 -5.45 -55.30 10.57
N VAL A 159 -4.95 -55.66 11.75
CA VAL A 159 -3.83 -56.59 11.91
C VAL A 159 -4.27 -57.74 12.80
N CYS A 160 -4.21 -58.97 12.30
CA CYS A 160 -4.52 -60.15 13.09
C CYS A 160 -3.47 -60.42 14.16
N ASN A 161 -3.89 -61.03 15.26
CA ASN A 161 -2.97 -61.59 16.24
C ASN A 161 -2.26 -62.83 15.66
N ASP A 162 -1.11 -63.23 16.21
CA ASP A 162 -0.20 -64.19 15.59
C ASP A 162 -0.79 -65.61 15.39
N LYS A 163 -1.86 -65.94 16.12
CA LYS A 163 -2.60 -67.21 16.02
C LYS A 163 -3.78 -67.19 15.02
N PHE A 164 -4.07 -66.03 14.45
CA PHE A 164 -5.19 -65.79 13.55
C PHE A 164 -4.68 -65.31 12.19
N TYR A 165 -5.52 -65.39 11.16
CA TYR A 165 -5.19 -64.94 9.81
C TYR A 165 -6.37 -64.29 9.11
N ARG A 166 -6.07 -63.48 8.08
CA ARG A 166 -7.07 -62.90 7.19
C ARG A 166 -6.52 -62.78 5.78
N THR A 167 -7.31 -63.19 4.79
CA THR A 167 -6.98 -63.07 3.35
C THR A 167 -7.75 -61.92 2.71
N SER A 168 -7.29 -61.46 1.54
CA SER A 168 -7.93 -60.38 0.77
C SER A 168 -9.37 -60.71 0.34
N SER A 169 -9.72 -61.98 0.24
CA SER A 169 -11.05 -62.49 -0.09
C SER A 169 -11.98 -62.66 1.11
N ASN A 170 -11.51 -62.43 2.35
CA ASN A 170 -12.32 -62.63 3.55
C ASN A 170 -13.16 -61.38 3.90
N VAL A 171 -14.49 -61.53 3.85
CA VAL A 171 -15.49 -60.48 4.06
C VAL A 171 -15.83 -60.28 5.56
N THR A 172 -15.35 -61.14 6.46
CA THR A 172 -15.67 -61.05 7.91
C THR A 172 -14.99 -59.87 8.58
N LYS A 173 -15.59 -59.27 9.62
CA LYS A 173 -14.96 -58.17 10.37
C LYS A 173 -13.78 -58.61 11.26
N LEU A 174 -13.67 -59.91 11.55
CA LEU A 174 -12.69 -60.52 12.45
C LEU A 174 -11.75 -61.47 11.72
N CYS A 175 -10.59 -61.76 12.31
CA CYS A 175 -9.63 -62.73 11.77
C CYS A 175 -10.02 -64.17 12.13
N SER A 176 -9.75 -65.10 11.22
CA SER A 176 -10.05 -66.52 11.38
C SER A 176 -8.88 -67.24 12.08
N PRO A 177 -9.13 -68.27 12.89
CA PRO A 177 -8.06 -69.01 13.56
C PRO A 177 -7.20 -69.80 12.56
N GLN A 178 -5.88 -69.78 12.71
CA GLN A 178 -4.95 -70.47 11.79
C GLN A 178 -5.06 -72.00 11.79
N ASN A 179 -5.78 -72.57 12.75
CA ASN A 179 -6.07 -74.01 12.77
C ASN A 179 -6.99 -74.44 11.62
N GLU A 180 -7.75 -73.52 11.03
CA GLU A 180 -8.60 -73.79 9.85
C GLU A 180 -7.78 -73.92 8.55
N LEU A 181 -6.52 -73.45 8.53
CA LEU A 181 -5.61 -73.63 7.40
C LEU A 181 -5.06 -75.06 7.41
N THR A 182 -5.80 -75.97 6.76
CA THR A 182 -5.39 -77.36 6.55
C THR A 182 -4.37 -77.47 5.42
N PHE A 183 -3.44 -78.43 5.50
CA PHE A 183 -2.42 -78.72 4.48
C PHE A 183 -1.47 -77.55 4.15
N CYS A 184 -1.17 -76.70 5.15
CA CYS A 184 -0.31 -75.54 5.04
C CYS A 184 0.98 -75.69 5.85
N ALA A 185 2.12 -75.65 5.17
CA ALA A 185 3.45 -75.80 5.76
C ALA A 185 3.95 -74.52 6.45
N ASN A 186 3.59 -73.34 5.92
CA ASN A 186 3.96 -72.05 6.50
C ASN A 186 2.73 -71.15 6.68
N LYS A 187 2.26 -71.07 7.93
CA LYS A 187 1.08 -70.29 8.32
C LYS A 187 1.52 -68.91 8.80
N THR A 188 0.90 -67.86 8.27
CA THR A 188 1.13 -66.47 8.68
C THR A 188 -0.20 -65.75 8.91
N THR A 189 -0.14 -64.53 9.45
CA THR A 189 -1.32 -63.69 9.67
C THR A 189 -2.01 -63.24 8.37
N ALA A 190 -1.34 -63.37 7.21
CA ALA A 190 -1.93 -63.13 5.89
C ALA A 190 -2.54 -64.39 5.24
N GLY A 191 -2.51 -65.54 5.95
CA GLY A 191 -2.95 -66.84 5.45
C GLY A 191 -1.78 -67.79 5.19
N CYS A 192 -2.02 -68.78 4.33
CA CYS A 192 -1.00 -69.77 3.98
C CYS A 192 -0.02 -69.20 2.94
N MET A 193 1.27 -69.16 3.26
CA MET A 193 2.32 -68.72 2.32
C MET A 193 2.98 -69.87 1.58
N GLN A 194 2.97 -71.08 2.15
CA GLN A 194 3.54 -72.27 1.54
C GLN A 194 2.67 -73.49 1.87
N CYS A 195 2.18 -74.16 0.84
CA CYS A 195 1.40 -75.38 0.99
C CYS A 195 2.32 -76.58 1.23
N GLU A 196 1.79 -77.62 1.89
CA GLU A 196 2.44 -78.92 1.96
C GLU A 196 2.52 -79.56 0.56
N SER A 197 3.46 -80.48 0.37
CA SER A 197 3.71 -81.15 -0.92
C SER A 197 2.45 -81.82 -1.47
N GLY A 198 2.01 -81.41 -2.66
CA GLY A 198 0.79 -81.91 -3.32
C GLY A 198 -0.36 -80.91 -3.40
N HIS A 199 -0.22 -79.71 -2.82
CA HIS A 199 -1.25 -78.65 -2.81
C HIS A 199 -0.73 -77.31 -3.37
N TYR A 200 -1.61 -76.46 -3.91
CA TYR A 200 -1.28 -75.15 -4.49
C TYR A 200 -2.26 -74.04 -4.05
N LEU A 201 -1.79 -72.78 -4.00
CA LEU A 201 -2.59 -71.59 -3.67
C LEU A 201 -3.42 -71.14 -4.88
N SER A 202 -4.74 -71.05 -4.74
CA SER A 202 -5.69 -70.82 -5.84
C SER A 202 -5.75 -69.37 -6.39
N THR A 203 -4.78 -68.49 -6.10
CA THR A 203 -4.89 -67.08 -6.51
C THR A 203 -3.54 -66.46 -6.91
N ILE A 204 -3.09 -66.72 -8.14
CA ILE A 204 -2.06 -65.87 -8.79
C ILE A 204 -2.60 -65.48 -10.18
N SER A 205 -3.25 -64.31 -10.26
CA SER A 205 -3.46 -63.59 -11.51
C SER A 205 -2.56 -62.35 -11.47
N ILE A 206 -1.52 -62.30 -12.32
CA ILE A 206 -0.68 -61.10 -12.45
C ILE A 206 -1.51 -60.03 -13.14
N GLU A 207 -1.86 -58.98 -12.41
CA GLU A 207 -2.74 -57.89 -12.87
C GLU A 207 -2.10 -57.15 -14.05
N ASN A 208 -2.89 -56.92 -15.12
CA ASN A 208 -2.46 -56.26 -16.36
C ASN A 208 -1.36 -56.98 -17.17
N CYS A 209 -1.16 -58.28 -16.92
CA CYS A 209 -0.32 -59.15 -17.75
C CYS A 209 -1.17 -59.90 -18.78
N VAL A 210 -0.89 -59.70 -20.06
CA VAL A 210 -1.63 -60.31 -21.17
C VAL A 210 -1.11 -61.71 -21.48
N GLU A 211 0.20 -61.95 -21.33
CA GLU A 211 0.82 -63.26 -21.54
C GLU A 211 1.87 -63.56 -20.46
N SER A 212 1.73 -64.71 -19.80
CA SER A 212 2.68 -65.17 -18.76
C SER A 212 3.28 -66.54 -19.11
N ALA A 213 4.54 -66.74 -18.71
CA ALA A 213 5.24 -68.01 -18.83
C ALA A 213 6.13 -68.23 -17.59
N ASN A 214 6.07 -69.43 -16.99
CA ASN A 214 6.90 -69.82 -15.84
C ASN A 214 6.91 -68.80 -14.68
N ASN A 215 5.72 -68.36 -14.24
CA ASN A 215 5.55 -67.38 -13.16
C ASN A 215 6.18 -65.98 -13.42
N LYS A 216 6.44 -65.63 -14.68
CA LYS A 216 6.91 -64.30 -15.10
C LYS A 216 5.99 -63.72 -16.18
N CYS A 217 5.79 -62.40 -16.14
CA CYS A 217 5.03 -61.74 -17.18
C CYS A 217 5.93 -61.54 -18.41
N SER A 218 5.45 -61.96 -19.58
CA SER A 218 6.18 -61.82 -20.85
C SER A 218 5.66 -60.65 -21.69
N LYS A 219 4.39 -60.28 -21.50
CA LYS A 219 3.77 -59.16 -22.21
C LYS A 219 2.70 -58.49 -21.34
N CYS A 220 2.83 -57.19 -21.17
CA CYS A 220 1.89 -56.36 -20.43
C CYS A 220 0.80 -55.79 -21.33
N ASP A 221 -0.30 -55.36 -20.72
CA ASP A 221 -1.41 -54.67 -21.40
C ASP A 221 -0.97 -53.27 -21.91
N ASP A 222 -1.73 -52.72 -22.85
CA ASP A 222 -1.40 -51.44 -23.49
C ASP A 222 -1.31 -50.32 -22.43
N ASN A 223 -0.23 -49.53 -22.49
CA ASN A 223 0.23 -48.50 -21.52
C ASN A 223 1.13 -48.98 -20.36
N TYR A 224 1.52 -50.26 -20.31
CA TYR A 224 2.47 -50.79 -19.32
C TYR A 224 3.73 -51.36 -19.98
N LYS A 225 4.89 -51.19 -19.33
CA LYS A 225 6.17 -51.83 -19.70
C LYS A 225 6.60 -52.82 -18.63
N LEU A 226 7.29 -53.89 -19.02
CA LEU A 226 7.84 -54.85 -18.07
C LEU A 226 8.83 -54.16 -17.13
N SER A 227 8.73 -54.51 -15.84
CA SER A 227 9.76 -54.24 -14.84
C SER A 227 11.04 -55.04 -15.16
N ASP A 228 12.21 -54.52 -14.77
CA ASP A 228 13.52 -55.12 -15.04
C ASP A 228 13.66 -56.56 -14.47
N ASP A 229 12.85 -56.91 -13.47
CA ASP A 229 12.78 -58.23 -12.83
C ASP A 229 11.74 -59.19 -13.45
N MET A 230 10.95 -58.73 -14.43
CA MET A 230 9.90 -59.47 -15.17
C MET A 230 8.75 -60.04 -14.32
N LEU A 231 8.56 -59.50 -13.11
CA LEU A 231 7.52 -59.95 -12.18
C LEU A 231 6.32 -59.00 -12.12
N SER A 232 6.40 -57.82 -12.74
CA SER A 232 5.32 -56.83 -12.75
C SER A 232 5.31 -55.95 -14.01
N CYS A 233 4.15 -55.38 -14.31
CA CYS A 233 3.92 -54.45 -15.41
C CYS A 233 3.82 -53.02 -14.86
N ILE A 234 4.75 -52.13 -15.22
CA ILE A 234 4.85 -50.75 -14.73
C ILE A 234 4.22 -49.80 -15.73
N HIS A 235 3.31 -48.95 -15.26
CA HIS A 235 2.60 -47.98 -16.10
C HIS A 235 3.57 -46.95 -16.70
N THR A 236 3.53 -46.74 -18.02
CA THR A 236 4.31 -45.71 -18.68
C THR A 236 3.52 -44.43 -18.84
N THR A 237 3.78 -43.47 -17.97
CA THR A 237 3.17 -42.14 -18.08
C THR A 237 4.00 -41.26 -19.01
N ASN A 238 3.43 -40.78 -20.12
CA ASN A 238 4.12 -39.85 -21.02
C ASN A 238 4.13 -38.43 -20.42
N TYR A 239 5.14 -38.15 -19.59
CA TYR A 239 5.30 -36.87 -18.89
C TYR A 239 5.35 -35.66 -19.84
N GLY A 240 5.78 -35.83 -21.10
CA GLY A 240 5.76 -34.74 -22.08
C GLY A 240 4.35 -34.24 -22.40
N VAL A 241 3.37 -35.15 -22.45
CA VAL A 241 1.95 -34.82 -22.68
C VAL A 241 1.30 -34.30 -21.39
N VAL A 242 1.57 -34.98 -20.26
CA VAL A 242 0.97 -34.64 -18.96
C VAL A 242 1.45 -33.29 -18.42
N VAL A 243 2.71 -32.91 -18.66
CA VAL A 243 3.29 -31.63 -18.22
C VAL A 243 3.21 -30.57 -19.31
N GLY A 244 3.32 -30.94 -20.59
CA GLY A 244 3.31 -29.98 -21.71
C GLY A 244 1.95 -29.34 -21.94
N ILE A 245 0.86 -30.12 -21.93
CA ILE A 245 -0.50 -29.61 -22.14
C ILE A 245 -0.89 -28.52 -21.12
N PRO A 246 -0.70 -28.71 -19.79
CA PRO A 246 -1.07 -27.68 -18.83
C PRO A 246 -0.22 -26.41 -18.98
N ILE A 247 1.09 -26.52 -19.27
CA ILE A 247 1.94 -25.34 -19.49
C ILE A 247 1.48 -24.51 -20.69
N VAL A 248 1.19 -25.18 -21.82
CA VAL A 248 0.67 -24.50 -23.03
C VAL A 248 -0.69 -23.88 -22.75
N SER A 249 -1.57 -24.57 -22.02
CA SER A 249 -2.89 -24.04 -21.66
C SER A 249 -2.80 -22.79 -20.76
N VAL A 250 -1.91 -22.79 -19.77
CA VAL A 250 -1.64 -21.63 -18.90
C VAL A 250 -1.07 -20.47 -19.71
N PHE A 251 -0.14 -20.73 -20.64
CA PHE A 251 0.41 -19.69 -21.50
C PHE A 251 -0.66 -19.02 -22.37
N ILE A 252 -1.57 -19.81 -22.97
CA ILE A 252 -2.71 -19.29 -23.74
C ILE A 252 -3.64 -18.46 -22.86
N ILE A 253 -3.95 -18.91 -21.65
CA ILE A 253 -4.79 -18.16 -20.69
C ILE A 253 -4.12 -16.82 -20.33
N VAL A 254 -2.81 -16.80 -20.10
CA VAL A 254 -2.06 -15.56 -19.81
C VAL A 254 -2.13 -14.60 -21.00
N LEU A 255 -1.95 -15.07 -22.23
CA LEU A 255 -2.09 -14.24 -23.42
C LEU A 255 -3.49 -13.65 -23.58
N ILE A 256 -4.54 -14.45 -23.31
CA ILE A 256 -5.92 -13.98 -23.33
C ILE A 256 -6.13 -12.88 -22.28
N ILE A 257 -5.65 -13.07 -21.05
CA ILE A 257 -5.74 -12.06 -19.98
C ILE A 257 -5.03 -10.77 -20.38
N ILE A 258 -3.81 -10.87 -20.94
CA ILE A 258 -3.07 -9.69 -21.43
C ILE A 258 -3.87 -8.97 -22.53
N SER A 259 -4.44 -9.71 -23.49
CA SER A 259 -5.24 -9.12 -24.56
C SER A 259 -6.47 -8.39 -24.02
N ILE A 260 -7.16 -8.97 -23.03
CA ILE A 260 -8.31 -8.35 -22.37
C ILE A 260 -7.88 -7.09 -21.64
N ILE A 261 -6.76 -7.10 -20.91
CA ILE A 261 -6.23 -5.91 -20.23
C ILE A 261 -5.93 -4.80 -21.24
N VAL A 262 -5.24 -5.11 -22.34
CA VAL A 262 -4.91 -4.13 -23.40
C VAL A 262 -6.19 -3.55 -24.03
N VAL A 263 -7.16 -4.39 -24.40
CA VAL A 263 -8.44 -3.94 -24.95
C VAL A 263 -9.18 -3.06 -23.94
N THR A 264 -9.17 -3.43 -22.66
CA THR A 264 -9.81 -2.64 -21.60
C THR A 264 -9.12 -1.28 -21.45
N ILE A 265 -7.79 -1.21 -21.48
CA ILE A 265 -7.03 0.04 -21.46
C ILE A 265 -7.40 0.92 -22.67
N ILE A 266 -7.44 0.34 -23.88
CA ILE A 266 -7.81 1.08 -25.10
C ILE A 266 -9.25 1.63 -24.99
N VAL A 267 -10.21 0.82 -24.51
CA VAL A 267 -11.59 1.25 -24.31
C VAL A 267 -11.69 2.35 -23.25
N LEU A 268 -10.96 2.24 -22.14
CA LEU A 268 -10.92 3.27 -21.09
C LEU A 268 -10.31 4.57 -21.61
N GLN A 269 -9.22 4.50 -22.38
CA GLN A 269 -8.62 5.67 -23.04
C GLN A 269 -9.61 6.33 -24.00
N LYS A 270 -10.26 5.55 -24.86
CA LYS A 270 -11.26 6.07 -25.81
C LYS A 270 -12.48 6.67 -25.11
N ARG A 271 -12.96 6.07 -24.01
CA ARG A 271 -14.02 6.64 -23.17
C ARG A 271 -13.58 7.95 -22.52
N LYS A 272 -12.33 8.06 -22.06
CA LYS A 272 -11.78 9.29 -21.48
C LYS A 272 -11.70 10.42 -22.52
N GLU A 273 -11.28 10.12 -23.74
CA GLU A 273 -11.28 11.08 -24.85
C GLU A 273 -12.70 11.53 -25.22
N THR A 274 -13.65 10.58 -25.29
CA THR A 274 -15.06 10.90 -25.59
C THR A 274 -15.65 11.81 -24.51
N LYS A 275 -15.44 11.51 -23.23
CA LYS A 275 -15.84 12.39 -22.11
C LYS A 275 -15.18 13.77 -22.18
N LYS A 276 -13.91 13.84 -22.60
CA LYS A 276 -13.21 15.12 -22.78
C LYS A 276 -13.85 15.96 -23.89
N MET A 277 -14.34 15.33 -24.97
CA MET A 277 -15.03 16.01 -26.05
C MET A 277 -16.48 16.41 -25.71
N GLU A 278 -17.18 15.67 -24.85
CA GLU A 278 -18.52 16.04 -24.36
C GLU A 278 -18.52 17.34 -23.54
N ASN A 279 -17.42 17.63 -22.85
CA ASN A 279 -17.25 18.87 -22.08
C ASN A 279 -16.88 20.09 -22.95
N ILE A 280 -16.67 19.91 -24.26
CA ILE A 280 -16.34 21.01 -25.16
C ILE A 280 -17.64 21.62 -25.69
N CYS A 281 -17.82 22.92 -25.46
CA CYS A 281 -18.98 23.66 -25.95
C CYS A 281 -18.84 23.98 -27.45
N VAL A 282 -19.13 22.99 -28.29
CA VAL A 282 -19.25 23.16 -29.75
C VAL A 282 -20.71 23.39 -30.12
N PHE A 283 -21.00 24.46 -30.85
CA PHE A 283 -22.35 24.84 -31.26
C PHE A 283 -22.43 25.21 -32.75
N LYS A 284 -23.63 25.12 -33.32
CA LYS A 284 -23.91 25.57 -34.69
C LYS A 284 -24.11 27.09 -34.69
N MET A 285 -23.27 27.82 -35.42
CA MET A 285 -23.32 29.28 -35.47
C MET A 285 -24.69 29.81 -35.92
N GLY A 286 -25.31 29.16 -36.92
CA GLY A 286 -26.65 29.57 -37.41
C GLY A 286 -27.81 29.36 -36.44
N ARG A 287 -27.58 28.72 -35.29
CA ARG A 287 -28.57 28.53 -34.21
C ARG A 287 -28.21 29.30 -32.94
N SER A 288 -27.12 30.07 -32.97
CA SER A 288 -26.62 30.85 -31.84
C SER A 288 -26.94 32.34 -32.04
N ASN A 289 -27.09 33.06 -30.94
CA ASN A 289 -27.22 34.52 -30.90
C ASN A 289 -25.86 35.23 -30.80
N ILE A 290 -24.75 34.49 -30.79
CA ILE A 290 -23.39 35.05 -30.74
C ILE A 290 -23.04 35.64 -32.11
N ALA A 291 -22.78 36.95 -32.13
CA ALA A 291 -22.29 37.63 -33.32
C ALA A 291 -20.83 37.23 -33.60
N MET A 292 -20.56 36.79 -34.83
CA MET A 292 -19.23 36.35 -35.26
C MET A 292 -18.75 37.20 -36.43
N SER A 293 -17.55 37.79 -36.31
CA SER A 293 -16.85 38.52 -37.37
C SER A 293 -15.81 37.63 -38.03
N VAL A 294 -15.51 37.89 -39.32
CA VAL A 294 -14.39 37.21 -40.00
C VAL A 294 -13.09 37.80 -39.45
N LEU A 295 -12.23 36.93 -38.90
CA LEU A 295 -10.89 37.33 -38.47
C LEU A 295 -9.91 37.21 -39.64
N ASP A 296 -9.80 36.03 -40.24
CA ASP A 296 -9.02 35.79 -41.45
C ASP A 296 -9.54 34.58 -42.23
N GLY A 297 -9.61 34.71 -43.56
CA GLY A 297 -10.11 33.68 -44.47
C GLY A 297 -11.44 33.05 -44.05
N ASN A 298 -11.36 31.80 -43.58
CA ASN A 298 -12.50 30.98 -43.17
C ASN A 298 -12.73 30.94 -41.64
N ILE A 299 -11.92 31.66 -40.88
CA ILE A 299 -11.98 31.69 -39.41
C ILE A 299 -12.81 32.88 -38.97
N LEU A 300 -13.78 32.59 -38.11
CA LEU A 300 -14.67 33.57 -37.50
C LEU A 300 -14.37 33.67 -36.01
N THR A 301 -14.51 34.85 -35.40
CA THR A 301 -14.39 35.04 -33.96
C THR A 301 -15.51 35.93 -33.43
N ASN A 302 -15.82 35.82 -32.13
CA ASN A 302 -16.79 36.75 -31.49
C ASN A 302 -16.13 38.06 -31.02
N LYS A 303 -14.80 38.08 -30.92
CA LYS A 303 -13.99 39.23 -30.48
C LYS A 303 -12.79 39.42 -31.39
N ASN A 304 -12.33 40.67 -31.48
CA ASN A 304 -11.13 41.06 -32.24
C ASN A 304 -9.88 41.24 -31.35
N SER A 305 -10.07 41.28 -30.03
CA SER A 305 -9.00 41.28 -29.03
C SER A 305 -9.49 40.63 -27.73
N LEU A 306 -8.54 40.13 -26.94
CA LEU A 306 -8.77 39.60 -25.59
C LEU A 306 -8.29 40.64 -24.58
N THR A 307 -9.17 41.05 -23.67
CA THR A 307 -8.90 42.11 -22.69
C THR A 307 -9.02 41.66 -21.24
N PHE A 308 -9.61 40.49 -21.00
CA PHE A 308 -9.82 39.87 -19.68
C PHE A 308 -10.56 40.75 -18.66
N ASN A 309 -11.23 41.80 -19.14
CA ASN A 309 -11.84 42.86 -18.36
C ASN A 309 -13.36 42.80 -18.49
N ASP A 310 -14.00 41.87 -17.78
CA ASP A 310 -15.48 41.77 -17.80
C ASP A 310 -16.17 42.82 -16.91
N THR A 311 -15.46 43.42 -15.94
CA THR A 311 -16.02 44.42 -15.00
C THR A 311 -15.04 45.48 -14.47
N SER A 312 -13.74 45.17 -14.43
CA SER A 312 -12.67 46.05 -13.94
C SER A 312 -11.80 46.53 -15.10
N GLN A 313 -11.23 47.73 -15.03
CA GLN A 313 -10.26 48.19 -16.03
C GLN A 313 -8.90 47.48 -15.93
N VAL A 314 -8.67 46.73 -14.84
CA VAL A 314 -7.41 46.06 -14.53
C VAL A 314 -7.63 44.66 -13.98
N ILE A 315 -6.69 43.75 -14.24
CA ILE A 315 -6.68 42.38 -13.72
C ILE A 315 -5.69 42.20 -12.55
N PRO A 316 -5.94 41.28 -11.61
CA PRO A 316 -5.06 41.04 -10.46
C PRO A 316 -3.72 40.39 -10.84
N VAL A 317 -2.65 40.72 -10.10
CA VAL A 317 -1.32 40.09 -10.26
C VAL A 317 -1.30 38.72 -9.56
N GLU A 318 -0.67 37.71 -10.18
CA GLU A 318 -0.57 36.31 -9.70
C GLU A 318 -1.91 35.58 -9.52
N LYS A 319 -2.97 36.06 -10.15
CA LYS A 319 -4.27 35.39 -10.16
C LYS A 319 -4.76 35.19 -11.58
N GLU A 320 -5.44 34.07 -11.79
CA GLU A 320 -6.05 33.76 -13.08
C GLU A 320 -7.23 34.70 -13.35
N SER A 321 -7.22 35.30 -14.53
CA SER A 321 -8.35 36.02 -15.10
C SER A 321 -8.84 35.25 -16.32
N ARG A 322 -10.17 35.09 -16.44
CA ARG A 322 -10.81 34.26 -17.46
C ARG A 322 -11.59 35.14 -18.42
N GLU A 323 -11.49 34.82 -19.71
CA GLU A 323 -12.31 35.43 -20.75
C GLU A 323 -12.86 34.34 -21.68
N LEU A 324 -14.14 34.46 -22.05
CA LEU A 324 -14.78 33.59 -23.03
C LEU A 324 -14.55 34.11 -24.45
N PHE A 325 -14.03 33.23 -25.30
CA PHE A 325 -13.68 33.53 -26.69
C PHE A 325 -14.18 32.43 -27.62
N CYS A 326 -14.92 32.78 -28.67
CA CYS A 326 -15.47 31.83 -29.62
C CYS A 326 -14.67 31.85 -30.91
N VAL A 327 -14.33 30.67 -31.43
CA VAL A 327 -13.73 30.51 -32.77
C VAL A 327 -14.63 29.63 -33.62
N GLY A 328 -14.93 30.09 -34.83
CA GLY A 328 -15.86 29.47 -35.77
C GLY A 328 -15.23 29.13 -37.12
N ASN A 329 -15.78 28.12 -37.78
CA ASN A 329 -15.37 27.66 -39.10
C ASN A 329 -16.44 27.99 -40.17
N LYS A 330 -16.12 28.89 -41.09
CA LYS A 330 -16.94 29.22 -42.27
C LYS A 330 -16.64 28.32 -43.48
N GLY A 331 -15.46 27.71 -43.51
CA GLY A 331 -14.93 26.90 -44.61
C GLY A 331 -15.66 25.58 -44.79
N LYS A 332 -15.43 24.91 -45.93
CA LYS A 332 -16.09 23.64 -46.25
C LYS A 332 -15.49 22.42 -45.54
N GLY A 333 -14.18 22.43 -45.27
CA GLY A 333 -13.45 21.33 -44.64
C GLY A 333 -13.56 21.33 -43.11
N ILE A 334 -13.07 20.24 -42.51
CA ILE A 334 -12.99 20.08 -41.05
C ILE A 334 -11.68 20.72 -40.55
N LEU A 335 -11.79 21.69 -39.64
CA LEU A 335 -10.66 22.40 -39.05
C LEU A 335 -10.33 21.89 -37.66
N LYS A 336 -9.08 21.53 -37.41
CA LYS A 336 -8.52 21.45 -36.05
C LYS A 336 -8.03 22.83 -35.66
N VAL A 337 -8.46 23.33 -34.50
CA VAL A 337 -8.14 24.65 -33.99
C VAL A 337 -7.42 24.53 -32.65
N GLN A 338 -6.28 25.19 -32.53
CA GLN A 338 -5.47 25.31 -31.33
C GLN A 338 -5.02 26.77 -31.17
N MET A 339 -4.89 27.23 -29.93
CA MET A 339 -4.35 28.56 -29.64
C MET A 339 -2.98 28.42 -28.99
N THR A 340 -2.02 29.22 -29.42
CA THR A 340 -0.63 29.20 -28.92
C THR A 340 -0.10 30.62 -28.79
N THR A 341 0.67 30.92 -27.75
CA THR A 341 1.43 32.18 -27.70
C THR A 341 2.74 32.10 -28.45
N ARG A 342 3.21 33.27 -28.88
CA ARG A 342 4.59 33.42 -29.31
C ARG A 342 5.49 33.16 -28.10
N GLY A 343 6.41 32.20 -28.20
CA GLY A 343 7.30 31.87 -27.08
C GLY A 343 8.14 33.08 -26.65
N GLY A 344 8.49 33.13 -25.36
CA GLY A 344 9.43 34.12 -24.81
C GLY A 344 8.84 35.25 -23.98
N CYS A 345 7.57 35.17 -23.55
CA CYS A 345 7.02 36.09 -22.56
C CYS A 345 7.06 35.48 -21.16
N ASP A 346 7.98 35.97 -20.32
CA ASP A 346 8.10 35.57 -18.91
C ASP A 346 7.22 36.44 -17.98
N LYS A 347 6.45 37.38 -18.55
CA LYS A 347 5.65 38.36 -17.80
C LYS A 347 4.25 37.88 -17.46
N TYR A 348 3.71 36.95 -18.24
CA TYR A 348 2.41 36.34 -18.00
C TYR A 348 2.40 34.89 -18.51
N SER A 349 1.50 34.09 -17.97
CA SER A 349 1.17 32.78 -18.52
C SER A 349 -0.26 32.77 -19.05
N ILE A 350 -0.49 32.07 -20.15
CA ILE A 350 -1.80 31.95 -20.77
C ILE A 350 -2.09 30.50 -21.12
N ARG A 351 -3.33 30.08 -20.91
CA ARG A 351 -3.80 28.73 -21.23
C ARG A 351 -5.24 28.79 -21.72
N THR A 352 -5.64 27.76 -22.47
CA THR A 352 -6.99 27.67 -23.03
C THR A 352 -7.63 26.34 -22.70
N GLU A 353 -8.96 26.37 -22.50
CA GLU A 353 -9.80 25.20 -22.39
C GLU A 353 -10.96 25.29 -23.39
N PRO A 354 -11.07 24.38 -24.37
CA PRO A 354 -10.15 23.27 -24.66
C PRO A 354 -8.82 23.75 -25.29
N GLN A 355 -7.77 22.92 -25.18
CA GLN A 355 -6.48 23.18 -25.85
C GLN A 355 -6.53 22.92 -27.37
N LEU A 356 -7.39 22.00 -27.81
CA LEU A 356 -7.55 21.60 -29.20
C LEU A 356 -9.01 21.20 -29.42
N VAL A 357 -9.59 21.68 -30.51
CA VAL A 357 -10.96 21.31 -30.91
C VAL A 357 -11.02 21.04 -32.41
N THR A 358 -11.98 20.22 -32.83
CA THR A 358 -12.27 19.97 -34.24
C THR A 358 -13.63 20.57 -34.60
N LEU A 359 -13.66 21.44 -35.62
CA LEU A 359 -14.84 22.20 -36.05
C LEU A 359 -15.21 21.86 -37.49
N LYS A 360 -16.45 21.41 -37.72
CA LYS A 360 -17.01 21.26 -39.07
C LYS A 360 -17.49 22.62 -39.60
N LYS A 361 -17.83 22.66 -40.88
CA LYS A 361 -18.48 23.83 -41.50
C LYS A 361 -19.69 24.31 -40.66
N GLY A 362 -19.71 25.60 -40.35
CA GLY A 362 -20.81 26.24 -39.65
C GLY A 362 -20.83 26.00 -38.13
N GLU A 363 -19.80 25.36 -37.57
CA GLU A 363 -19.61 25.17 -36.14
C GLU A 363 -18.66 26.22 -35.55
N ALA A 364 -18.88 26.55 -34.29
CA ALA A 364 -17.96 27.30 -33.45
C ALA A 364 -17.76 26.59 -32.11
N CYS A 365 -16.61 26.81 -31.49
CA CYS A 365 -16.30 26.36 -30.15
C CYS A 365 -16.11 27.59 -29.26
N GLU A 366 -16.67 27.53 -28.06
CA GLU A 366 -16.32 28.44 -26.98
C GLU A 366 -15.03 27.95 -26.29
N PHE A 367 -14.07 28.84 -26.15
CA PHE A 367 -12.82 28.65 -25.43
C PHE A 367 -12.83 29.51 -24.18
N GLU A 368 -12.43 28.92 -23.06
CA GLU A 368 -12.05 29.63 -21.86
C GLU A 368 -10.57 29.97 -21.96
N VAL A 369 -10.25 31.25 -22.10
CA VAL A 369 -8.87 31.74 -22.11
C VAL A 369 -8.55 32.25 -20.72
N PHE A 370 -7.51 31.70 -20.10
CA PHE A 370 -7.04 32.11 -18.78
C PHE A 370 -5.68 32.79 -18.93
N VAL A 371 -5.53 33.95 -18.30
CA VAL A 371 -4.25 34.67 -18.19
C VAL A 371 -3.87 34.87 -16.74
N THR A 372 -2.59 34.66 -16.42
CA THR A 372 -2.00 34.94 -15.11
C THR A 372 -0.80 35.88 -15.30
N PRO A 373 -0.94 37.18 -15.01
CA PRO A 373 0.19 38.09 -15.02
C PRO A 373 1.10 37.86 -13.80
N HIS A 374 2.42 37.98 -13.99
CA HIS A 374 3.43 37.75 -12.95
C HIS A 374 3.97 39.05 -12.34
N CYS A 375 3.65 40.20 -12.92
CA CYS A 375 4.06 41.51 -12.42
C CYS A 375 3.06 42.61 -12.82
N SER A 376 3.30 43.82 -12.30
CA SER A 376 2.53 45.01 -12.63
C SER A 376 2.90 45.50 -14.03
N LEU A 377 1.99 45.41 -15.00
CA LEU A 377 2.28 45.71 -16.40
C LEU A 377 1.08 46.21 -17.19
N LYS A 378 1.37 46.95 -18.27
CA LYS A 378 0.45 47.27 -19.35
C LYS A 378 1.08 46.79 -20.66
N LEU A 379 0.50 45.75 -21.25
CA LEU A 379 1.07 45.06 -22.39
C LEU A 379 0.03 44.90 -23.51
N HIS A 380 0.52 45.06 -24.73
CA HIS A 380 -0.15 44.65 -25.95
C HIS A 380 0.70 43.56 -26.60
N ASP A 381 0.12 42.38 -26.79
CA ASP A 381 0.79 41.19 -27.33
C ASP A 381 -0.15 40.45 -28.29
N GLU A 382 0.33 39.41 -28.95
CA GLU A 382 -0.44 38.61 -29.91
C GLU A 382 -0.36 37.12 -29.58
N MET A 383 -1.52 36.46 -29.61
CA MET A 383 -1.64 35.01 -29.59
C MET A 383 -1.99 34.49 -30.98
N MET A 384 -1.51 33.31 -31.33
CA MET A 384 -1.79 32.69 -32.62
C MET A 384 -2.91 31.67 -32.49
N ILE A 385 -3.95 31.81 -33.31
CA ILE A 385 -4.94 30.79 -33.59
C ILE A 385 -4.40 29.94 -34.73
N VAL A 386 -3.90 28.75 -34.40
CA VAL A 386 -3.39 27.77 -35.35
C VAL A 386 -4.52 26.86 -35.77
N THR A 387 -4.78 26.82 -37.06
CA THR A 387 -5.78 25.96 -37.67
C THR A 387 -5.14 25.00 -38.66
N MET A 388 -5.63 23.76 -38.70
CA MET A 388 -5.21 22.75 -39.65
C MET A 388 -6.45 22.12 -40.27
N ASN A 389 -6.57 22.20 -41.59
CA ASN A 389 -7.61 21.49 -42.31
C ASN A 389 -7.22 20.02 -42.46
N ILE A 390 -8.07 19.12 -41.96
CA ILE A 390 -7.78 17.68 -41.92
C ILE A 390 -7.76 17.07 -43.32
N GLU A 391 -8.50 17.63 -44.28
CA GLU A 391 -8.67 17.04 -45.62
C GLU A 391 -7.48 17.30 -46.54
N ASN A 392 -6.96 18.52 -46.53
CA ASN A 392 -5.83 18.94 -47.38
C ASN A 392 -4.51 19.15 -46.59
N SER A 393 -4.52 18.93 -45.27
CA SER A 393 -3.38 19.17 -44.37
C SER A 393 -2.83 20.60 -44.40
N GLU A 394 -3.61 21.57 -44.86
CA GLU A 394 -3.22 22.97 -44.93
C GLU A 394 -3.30 23.62 -43.54
N THR A 395 -2.23 24.31 -43.14
CA THR A 395 -2.16 25.00 -41.86
C THR A 395 -2.19 26.52 -42.05
N LEU A 396 -3.02 27.19 -41.26
CA LEU A 396 -3.14 28.65 -41.22
C LEU A 396 -3.00 29.13 -39.78
N SER A 397 -2.14 30.11 -39.54
CA SER A 397 -1.92 30.73 -38.22
C SER A 397 -2.35 32.18 -38.26
N VAL A 398 -3.32 32.55 -37.44
CA VAL A 398 -3.93 33.89 -37.43
C VAL A 398 -3.66 34.57 -36.08
N PRO A 399 -3.09 35.78 -36.04
CA PRO A 399 -2.89 36.49 -34.78
C PRO A 399 -4.22 37.04 -34.22
N ILE A 400 -4.36 37.01 -32.89
CA ILE A 400 -5.39 37.68 -32.12
C ILE A 400 -4.72 38.55 -31.05
N ALA A 401 -5.11 39.81 -30.98
CA ALA A 401 -4.51 40.77 -30.04
C ALA A 401 -4.90 40.44 -28.59
N ILE A 402 -3.94 40.57 -27.69
CA ILE A 402 -4.08 40.46 -26.24
C ILE A 402 -3.72 41.81 -25.62
N GLU A 403 -4.63 42.37 -24.84
CA GLU A 403 -4.44 43.60 -24.10
C GLU A 403 -4.55 43.31 -22.61
N ILE A 404 -3.41 43.35 -21.91
CA ILE A 404 -3.34 43.08 -20.48
C ILE A 404 -2.98 44.38 -19.76
N THR A 405 -3.83 44.80 -18.82
CA THR A 405 -3.49 45.85 -17.86
C THR A 405 -3.74 45.31 -16.47
N THR A 406 -2.72 45.33 -15.61
CA THR A 406 -2.84 44.79 -14.26
C THR A 406 -3.01 45.89 -13.22
N GLU A 407 -3.40 45.49 -12.01
CA GLU A 407 -3.27 46.35 -10.84
C GLU A 407 -1.80 46.69 -10.53
N ASN A 408 -1.57 47.76 -9.78
CA ASN A 408 -0.26 48.08 -9.25
C ASN A 408 0.03 47.20 -8.03
N SER A 409 1.16 46.51 -8.05
CA SER A 409 1.66 45.67 -6.96
C SER A 409 3.16 45.92 -6.73
N THR A 410 3.72 45.31 -5.69
CA THR A 410 5.17 45.29 -5.44
C THR A 410 5.93 44.32 -6.35
N LYS A 411 5.24 43.59 -7.24
CA LYS A 411 5.88 42.82 -8.32
C LYS A 411 6.02 43.72 -9.54
N LEU A 412 7.25 44.07 -9.89
CA LEU A 412 7.56 45.08 -10.90
C LEU A 412 7.85 44.45 -12.26
N ASP A 413 7.49 45.15 -13.34
CA ASP A 413 7.99 44.84 -14.68
C ASP A 413 9.45 45.30 -14.78
N TYR A 414 10.34 44.38 -15.13
CA TYR A 414 11.76 44.66 -15.31
C TYR A 414 12.01 45.73 -16.38
N ASP A 415 11.18 45.77 -17.42
CA ASP A 415 11.39 46.68 -18.54
C ASP A 415 11.06 48.15 -18.18
N GLU A 416 10.36 48.39 -17.07
CA GLU A 416 10.18 49.74 -16.51
C GLU A 416 11.42 50.23 -15.72
N LEU A 417 12.36 49.34 -15.40
CA LEU A 417 13.58 49.67 -14.67
C LEU A 417 14.69 50.09 -15.64
N LYS A 418 15.26 51.27 -15.41
CA LYS A 418 16.42 51.76 -16.16
C LYS A 418 17.63 51.76 -15.26
N GLU A 419 18.63 50.98 -15.62
CA GLU A 419 19.90 50.89 -14.90
C GLU A 419 20.90 51.90 -15.45
N ASP A 420 21.53 52.68 -14.56
CA ASP A 420 22.48 53.72 -14.94
C ASP A 420 23.92 53.34 -14.54
N LYS A 421 24.23 53.42 -13.24
CA LYS A 421 25.61 53.32 -12.73
C LYS A 421 25.70 52.26 -11.63
N LYS A 422 26.67 51.35 -11.73
CA LYS A 422 27.01 50.44 -10.63
C LYS A 422 27.48 51.24 -9.40
N LEU A 423 26.78 51.08 -8.29
CA LEU A 423 27.09 51.72 -7.01
C LEU A 423 28.04 50.86 -6.17
N GLY A 424 27.86 49.55 -6.21
CA GLY A 424 28.67 48.62 -5.44
C GLY A 424 28.31 47.17 -5.73
N GLU A 425 29.16 46.26 -5.25
CA GLU A 425 28.94 44.83 -5.33
C GLU A 425 29.31 44.19 -3.99
N GLY A 426 28.46 43.29 -3.51
CA GLY A 426 28.68 42.54 -2.28
C GLY A 426 28.49 41.04 -2.49
N SER A 427 28.39 40.32 -1.37
CA SER A 427 28.08 38.89 -1.35
C SER A 427 26.68 38.60 -1.91
N PHE A 428 25.70 39.45 -1.60
CA PHE A 428 24.29 39.24 -1.93
C PHE A 428 23.89 39.65 -3.35
N GLY A 429 24.72 40.44 -4.06
CA GLY A 429 24.29 41.05 -5.29
C GLY A 429 25.15 42.22 -5.77
N ILE A 430 24.69 42.81 -6.87
CA ILE A 430 25.24 44.06 -7.41
C ILE A 430 24.16 45.14 -7.29
N VAL A 431 24.53 46.30 -6.77
CA VAL A 431 23.62 47.44 -6.63
C VAL A 431 23.91 48.46 -7.73
N TYR A 432 22.89 48.82 -8.49
CA TYR A 432 22.91 49.85 -9.51
C TYR A 432 22.08 51.05 -9.05
N LYS A 433 22.52 52.25 -9.38
CA LYS A 433 21.66 53.42 -9.44
C LYS A 433 20.84 53.30 -10.72
N GLY A 434 19.57 53.68 -10.65
CA GLY A 434 18.70 53.68 -11.82
C GLY A 434 17.51 54.62 -11.67
N SER A 435 16.55 54.47 -12.55
CA SER A 435 15.25 55.14 -12.48
C SER A 435 14.09 54.17 -12.65
N TYR A 436 13.01 54.43 -11.93
CA TYR A 436 11.75 53.70 -12.00
C TYR A 436 10.59 54.68 -11.88
N ARG A 437 9.74 54.75 -12.92
CA ARG A 437 8.59 55.68 -13.01
C ARG A 437 8.92 57.13 -12.60
N GLY A 438 10.09 57.62 -13.02
CA GLY A 438 10.58 58.98 -12.74
C GLY A 438 11.30 59.14 -11.40
N ASN A 439 11.28 58.15 -10.52
CA ASN A 439 12.01 58.17 -9.26
C ASN A 439 13.44 57.66 -9.43
N VAL A 440 14.40 58.28 -8.74
CA VAL A 440 15.78 57.78 -8.67
C VAL A 440 15.84 56.65 -7.65
N VAL A 441 16.29 55.47 -8.07
CA VAL A 441 16.21 54.24 -7.29
C VAL A 441 17.57 53.53 -7.18
N ALA A 442 17.69 52.68 -6.17
CA ALA A 442 18.72 51.66 -6.07
C ALA A 442 18.13 50.31 -6.48
N ILE A 443 18.75 49.66 -7.47
CA ILE A 443 18.36 48.37 -8.03
C ILE A 443 19.41 47.34 -7.59
N LYS A 444 19.05 46.51 -6.62
CA LYS A 444 19.89 45.41 -6.11
C LYS A 444 19.58 44.15 -6.91
N LYS A 445 20.45 43.82 -7.87
CA LYS A 445 20.40 42.56 -8.62
C LYS A 445 20.96 41.42 -7.80
N MET A 446 20.21 40.33 -7.69
CA MET A 446 20.64 39.14 -6.97
C MET A 446 21.62 38.32 -7.83
N LYS A 447 22.67 37.76 -7.22
CA LYS A 447 23.58 36.85 -7.93
C LYS A 447 22.90 35.50 -8.14
N GLN A 448 22.97 34.97 -9.35
CA GLN A 448 22.50 33.60 -9.62
C GLN A 448 23.48 32.59 -9.03
N SER A 449 22.96 31.52 -8.42
CA SER A 449 23.75 30.37 -7.98
C SER A 449 23.09 29.07 -8.44
N ASN A 450 23.86 27.97 -8.36
CA ASN A 450 23.43 26.63 -8.77
C ASN A 450 22.22 26.10 -7.96
N ASP A 451 21.90 26.68 -6.80
CA ASP A 451 20.75 26.31 -5.96
C ASP A 451 19.66 27.39 -6.06
N THR A 452 19.04 27.47 -7.24
CA THR A 452 18.13 28.57 -7.64
C THR A 452 16.86 28.64 -6.79
N ASP A 453 16.28 27.50 -6.41
CA ASP A 453 15.01 27.45 -5.66
C ASP A 453 15.15 27.97 -4.23
N LYS A 454 16.27 27.64 -3.56
CA LYS A 454 16.52 28.10 -2.19
C LYS A 454 16.75 29.61 -2.15
N LEU A 455 17.52 30.14 -3.11
CA LEU A 455 17.74 31.58 -3.23
C LEU A 455 16.47 32.36 -3.54
N ILE A 456 15.59 31.84 -4.40
CA ILE A 456 14.31 32.48 -4.70
C ILE A 456 13.44 32.57 -3.43
N LYS A 457 13.38 31.50 -2.62
CA LYS A 457 12.64 31.53 -1.35
C LYS A 457 13.21 32.51 -0.34
N GLU A 458 14.54 32.57 -0.21
CA GLU A 458 15.19 33.56 0.66
C GLU A 458 14.89 34.99 0.19
N PHE A 459 14.90 35.22 -1.12
CA PHE A 459 14.54 36.50 -1.73
C PHE A 459 13.07 36.87 -1.50
N GLU A 460 12.13 35.94 -1.70
CA GLU A 460 10.70 36.13 -1.42
C GLU A 460 10.46 36.50 0.05
N ASN A 461 11.18 35.86 0.98
CA ASN A 461 11.11 36.20 2.39
C ASN A 461 11.64 37.61 2.69
N GLU A 462 12.77 38.01 2.08
CA GLU A 462 13.34 39.36 2.21
C GLU A 462 12.35 40.41 1.67
N VAL A 463 11.76 40.17 0.48
CA VAL A 463 10.77 41.05 -0.14
C VAL A 463 9.50 41.15 0.71
N SER A 464 8.96 40.02 1.17
CA SER A 464 7.76 39.97 2.03
C SER A 464 7.95 40.72 3.35
N MET A 465 9.18 40.74 3.86
CA MET A 465 9.52 41.52 5.04
C MET A 465 9.54 43.03 4.73
N LEU A 466 10.21 43.43 3.65
CA LEU A 466 10.35 44.84 3.26
C LEU A 466 9.02 45.49 2.86
N ASP A 467 8.12 44.73 2.23
CA ASP A 467 6.80 45.21 1.82
C ASP A 467 5.93 45.65 3.02
N LYS A 468 6.22 45.14 4.22
CA LYS A 468 5.49 45.48 5.45
C LYS A 468 5.99 46.77 6.10
N PHE A 469 7.17 47.28 5.74
CA PHE A 469 7.77 48.44 6.39
C PHE A 469 7.51 49.72 5.60
N ARG A 470 6.79 50.65 6.23
CA ARG A 470 6.60 52.02 5.72
C ARG A 470 6.90 53.01 6.84
N SER A 471 8.02 53.71 6.72
CA SER A 471 8.49 54.72 7.68
C SER A 471 9.42 55.70 6.98
N GLU A 472 9.44 56.95 7.42
CA GLU A 472 10.38 57.97 6.93
C GLU A 472 11.85 57.65 7.25
N TYR A 473 12.09 56.80 8.25
CA TYR A 473 13.43 56.40 8.69
C TYR A 473 13.90 55.08 8.08
N ILE A 474 13.07 54.43 7.26
CA ILE A 474 13.39 53.19 6.55
C ILE A 474 13.38 53.51 5.06
N VAL A 475 14.41 53.05 4.34
CA VAL A 475 14.50 53.25 2.89
C VAL A 475 13.22 52.73 2.23
N HIS A 476 12.56 53.58 1.45
CA HIS A 476 11.30 53.19 0.81
C HIS A 476 11.52 52.02 -0.15
N PHE A 477 10.72 50.98 0.01
CA PHE A 477 10.70 49.81 -0.87
C PHE A 477 9.65 50.00 -1.95
N TYR A 478 10.08 50.03 -3.22
CA TYR A 478 9.17 50.17 -4.37
C TYR A 478 8.60 48.83 -4.83
N GLY A 479 9.42 47.77 -4.75
CA GLY A 479 9.04 46.45 -5.22
C GLY A 479 10.22 45.60 -5.67
N ALA A 480 9.91 44.44 -6.23
CA ALA A 480 10.86 43.44 -6.69
C ALA A 480 10.43 42.84 -8.02
N VAL A 481 11.43 42.40 -8.80
CA VAL A 481 11.27 41.64 -10.03
C VAL A 481 11.54 40.18 -9.73
N PHE A 482 10.61 39.30 -10.13
CA PHE A 482 10.68 37.85 -9.92
C PHE A 482 10.93 37.06 -11.21
N ILE A 483 11.22 37.75 -12.32
CA ILE A 483 11.50 37.11 -13.62
C ILE A 483 12.83 36.35 -13.55
N PRO A 484 12.87 35.06 -13.98
CA PRO A 484 14.10 34.29 -14.04
C PRO A 484 15.23 35.06 -14.75
N ASN A 485 16.45 34.94 -14.23
CA ASN A 485 17.63 35.68 -14.69
C ASN A 485 17.62 37.22 -14.51
N LYS A 486 16.51 37.82 -14.07
CA LYS A 486 16.34 39.26 -13.90
C LYS A 486 15.93 39.64 -12.46
N ILE A 487 16.13 38.74 -11.50
CA ILE A 487 15.71 38.93 -10.11
C ILE A 487 16.41 40.14 -9.48
N CYS A 488 15.63 41.13 -9.05
CA CYS A 488 16.16 42.32 -8.40
C CYS A 488 15.16 42.99 -7.45
N MET A 489 15.69 43.75 -6.50
CA MET A 489 14.95 44.55 -5.53
C MET A 489 15.14 46.03 -5.82
N VAL A 490 14.07 46.82 -5.69
CA VAL A 490 14.07 48.24 -6.02
C VAL A 490 13.70 49.06 -4.78
N THR A 491 14.61 49.93 -4.36
CA THR A 491 14.44 50.81 -3.18
C THR A 491 14.76 52.26 -3.53
N GLU A 492 14.41 53.17 -2.64
CA GLU A 492 14.86 54.56 -2.71
C GLU A 492 16.38 54.65 -2.76
N PHE A 493 16.88 55.57 -3.60
CA PHE A 493 18.30 55.87 -3.67
C PHE A 493 18.71 56.82 -2.53
N ALA A 494 19.47 56.32 -1.57
CA ALA A 494 20.06 57.12 -0.52
C ALA A 494 21.25 57.94 -1.07
N GLN A 495 21.02 59.23 -1.36
CA GLN A 495 21.97 60.08 -2.10
C GLN A 495 23.36 60.24 -1.45
N TYR A 496 23.46 60.05 -0.14
CA TYR A 496 24.72 60.19 0.59
C TYR A 496 25.41 58.86 0.90
N GLY A 497 24.92 57.74 0.35
CA GLY A 497 25.51 56.43 0.55
C GLY A 497 25.31 55.89 1.97
N SER A 498 26.23 55.03 2.41
CA SER A 498 26.15 54.42 3.74
C SER A 498 26.48 55.44 4.84
N LEU A 499 25.86 55.28 6.01
CA LEU A 499 26.17 56.11 7.17
C LEU A 499 27.66 56.02 7.56
N GLN A 500 28.27 54.85 7.39
CA GLN A 500 29.69 54.65 7.66
C GLN A 500 30.59 55.48 6.74
N ASP A 501 30.28 55.53 5.44
CA ASP A 501 31.03 56.34 4.48
C ASP A 501 30.87 57.83 4.77
N LEU A 502 29.67 58.22 5.18
CA LEU A 502 29.32 59.58 5.53
C LEU A 502 30.10 60.06 6.77
N ILE A 503 30.16 59.24 7.83
CA ILE A 503 30.93 59.54 9.05
C ILE A 503 32.43 59.64 8.75
N LYS A 504 32.97 58.81 7.84
CA LYS A 504 34.42 58.77 7.55
C LYS A 504 34.91 59.89 6.64
N HIS A 505 34.10 60.33 5.67
CA HIS A 505 34.59 61.16 4.55
C HIS A 505 33.94 62.55 4.46
N ARG A 506 32.95 62.88 5.30
CA ARG A 506 32.26 64.18 5.25
C ARG A 506 32.43 64.95 6.56
N LYS A 507 32.67 66.26 6.45
CA LYS A 507 32.58 67.20 7.58
C LYS A 507 31.12 67.67 7.73
N SER A 508 30.69 67.94 8.96
CA SER A 508 29.32 68.34 9.30
C SER A 508 28.79 69.51 8.44
N GLU A 509 29.66 70.46 8.10
CA GLU A 509 29.36 71.64 7.29
C GLU A 509 28.95 71.34 5.83
N GLN A 510 29.26 70.15 5.31
CA GLN A 510 28.96 69.75 3.92
C GLN A 510 27.61 69.02 3.79
N ILE A 511 26.91 68.79 4.90
CA ILE A 511 25.62 68.11 4.92
C ILE A 511 24.56 69.20 5.11
N PRO A 512 23.70 69.45 4.11
CA PRO A 512 22.61 70.40 4.29
C PRO A 512 21.72 69.95 5.45
N PRO A 513 21.15 70.89 6.23
CA PRO A 513 20.25 70.53 7.33
C PRO A 513 19.14 69.65 6.77
N MET A 514 19.06 68.41 7.27
CA MET A 514 18.03 67.47 6.86
C MET A 514 16.67 68.09 7.18
N LYS A 515 15.93 68.49 6.15
CA LYS A 515 14.48 68.66 6.29
C LYS A 515 13.90 67.26 6.36
N ILE A 516 13.34 66.92 7.51
CA ILE A 516 12.45 65.76 7.66
C ILE A 516 11.40 65.88 6.54
N ARG A 517 11.14 64.78 5.81
CA ARG A 517 9.94 64.71 4.96
C ARG A 517 8.77 64.80 5.93
N VAL A 518 8.11 65.95 6.01
CA VAL A 518 6.85 66.13 6.76
C VAL A 518 5.69 65.96 5.80
#